data_AF-A0A354PGU8-F1
#
_entry.id   AF-A0A354PGU8-F1
#
_cell.length_a   1.000
_cell.length_b   1.000
_cell.length_c   1.000
_cell.angle_alpha   90.00
_cell.angle_beta   90.00
_cell.angle_gamma   90.00
#
_symmetry.space_group_name_H-M   'P 1'
#
loop_
_entity.id
_entity.type
_entity.pdbx_description
1 polymer ?
#
loop_
_entity_poly.entity_id
_entity_poly.type
_entity_poly.pdbx_seq_one_letter_code
_entity_poly.pdbx_strand_id
1 'polypeptide(L)'
;MDETILSVLEGNDELSRVVLVHRRGFGANAVVLRRESFSEAIGWFEQSSVEMSPDQVGQLKQALGTVPMSKVKPPRTSFGRRYESGSYAMSISLATQNAG
;
A
#
# COMPACT_ATOMS: atom_id res chain seq x y z
N MET A 1 -10.11 15.79 12.46
CA MET A 1 -8.70 15.37 12.28
C MET A 1 -8.51 15.07 10.81
N ASP A 2 -7.44 15.59 10.20
CA ASP A 2 -7.15 15.41 8.78
C ASP A 2 -6.07 14.33 8.62
N GLU A 3 -6.27 13.43 7.67
CA GLU A 3 -5.34 12.33 7.40
C GLU A 3 -5.01 12.28 5.92
N THR A 4 -3.73 12.18 5.60
CA THR A 4 -3.22 12.07 4.23
C THR A 4 -2.38 10.81 4.09
N ILE A 5 -2.76 9.92 3.19
CA ILE A 5 -1.93 8.75 2.85
C ILE A 5 -0.69 9.27 2.11
N LEU A 6 0.49 8.96 2.63
CA LEU A 6 1.77 9.28 2.02
C LEU A 6 2.27 8.16 1.11
N SER A 7 2.06 6.91 1.51
CA SER A 7 2.52 5.74 0.76
C SER A 7 1.75 4.49 1.18
N VAL A 8 1.64 3.53 0.26
CA VAL A 8 1.18 2.17 0.53
C VAL A 8 2.33 1.23 0.15
N LEU A 9 2.76 0.41 1.10
CA LEU A 9 3.79 -0.61 0.94
C LEU A 9 3.09 -1.96 0.89
N GLU A 10 3.47 -2.80 -0.08
CA GLU A 10 2.96 -4.17 -0.16
C GLU A 10 3.36 -4.96 1.09
N GLY A 11 2.45 -5.81 1.57
CA GLY A 11 2.73 -6.74 2.64
C GLY A 11 3.45 -7.99 2.14
N ASN A 12 3.47 -9.02 2.99
CA ASN A 12 4.07 -10.31 2.62
C ASN A 12 3.14 -11.16 1.75
N ASP A 13 1.87 -10.77 1.64
CA ASP A 13 0.84 -11.41 0.84
C ASP A 13 -0.10 -10.35 0.22
N GLU A 14 -0.98 -10.77 -0.68
CA GLU A 14 -1.91 -9.89 -1.41
C GLU A 14 -3.01 -9.28 -0.52
N LEU A 15 -3.19 -9.82 0.69
CA LEU A 15 -4.23 -9.42 1.64
C LEU A 15 -3.67 -8.59 2.79
N SER A 16 -2.40 -8.19 2.70
CA SER A 16 -1.72 -7.38 3.70
C SER A 16 -1.00 -6.21 3.06
N ARG A 17 -1.03 -5.06 3.74
CA ARG A 17 -0.28 -3.88 3.33
C ARG A 17 0.13 -3.05 4.54
N VAL A 18 1.16 -2.23 4.36
CA VAL A 18 1.53 -1.20 5.34
C VAL A 18 1.25 0.16 4.73
N VAL A 19 0.43 0.96 5.39
CA VAL A 19 0.05 2.30 4.95
C VAL A 19 0.77 3.33 5.81
N LEU A 20 1.48 4.24 5.16
CA LEU A 20 2.08 5.40 5.79
C LEU A 20 1.12 6.58 5.69
N VAL A 21 0.70 7.12 6.84
CA VAL A 21 -0.28 8.20 6.93
C VAL A 21 0.33 9.38 7.66
N HIS A 22 0.10 10.59 7.16
CA HIS A 22 0.33 11.81 7.90
C HIS A 22 -0.98 12.25 8.55
N ARG A 23 -0.99 12.35 9.88
CA ARG A 23 -2.15 12.78 10.66
C ARG A 23 -1.89 14.19 11.19
N ARG A 24 -2.77 15.13 10.82
CA ARG A 24 -2.75 16.52 11.32
C ARG A 24 -3.74 16.68 12.46
N GLY A 25 -3.22 16.95 13.65
CA GLY A 25 -4.00 17.28 14.86
C GLY A 25 -3.82 18.73 15.30
N PHE A 26 -4.66 19.17 16.24
CA PHE A 26 -4.51 20.48 16.89
C PHE A 26 -3.27 20.47 17.80
N GLY A 27 -2.10 20.80 17.24
CA GLY A 27 -0.86 21.04 17.97
C GLY A 27 0.25 20.00 17.77
N ALA A 28 -0.03 18.87 17.10
CA ALA A 28 0.99 17.89 16.75
C ALA A 28 0.70 17.23 15.39
N ASN A 29 1.69 17.26 14.51
CA ASN A 29 1.73 16.46 13.30
C ASN A 29 2.38 15.12 13.64
N ALA A 30 1.72 14.03 13.27
CA ALA A 30 2.23 12.69 13.50
C ALA A 30 2.27 11.89 12.20
N VAL A 31 3.24 10.98 12.12
CA VAL A 31 3.29 9.98 11.06
C VAL A 31 2.86 8.65 11.66
N VAL A 32 1.88 8.02 11.02
CA VAL A 32 1.32 6.74 11.45
C VAL A 32 1.70 5.67 10.43
N LEU A 33 2.32 4.60 10.91
CA LEU A 33 2.47 3.35 10.17
C LEU A 33 1.32 2.43 10.56
N ARG A 34 0.47 2.06 9.60
CA ARG A 34 -0.67 1.15 9.82
C ARG A 34 -0.43 -0.15 9.07
N ARG A 35 -0.59 -1.27 9.75
CA ARG A 35 -0.75 -2.54 9.08
C ARG A 35 -2.23 -2.74 8.82
N GLU A 36 -2.58 -2.98 7.56
CA GLU A 36 -3.95 -3.26 7.16
C GLU A 36 -4.04 -4.66 6.56
N SER A 37 -5.20 -5.28 6.76
CA SER A 37 -5.57 -6.52 6.10
C SER A 37 -6.85 -6.36 5.31
N PHE A 38 -6.99 -7.14 4.25
CA PHE A 38 -8.19 -7.18 3.44
C PHE A 38 -9.12 -8.31 3.89
N SER A 39 -10.42 -8.02 3.91
CA SER A 39 -11.50 -9.00 4.04
C SER A 39 -12.58 -8.67 3.01
N GLU A 40 -13.16 -9.67 2.36
CA GLU A 40 -14.24 -9.47 1.38
C GLU A 40 -15.47 -8.77 1.99
N ALA A 41 -15.70 -8.94 3.30
CA ALA A 41 -16.86 -8.38 3.97
C ALA A 41 -16.75 -6.87 4.27
N ILE A 42 -15.53 -6.35 4.48
CA ILE A 42 -15.32 -4.97 4.98
C ILE A 42 -14.24 -4.18 4.23
N GLY A 43 -13.54 -4.83 3.28
CA GLY A 43 -12.40 -4.25 2.59
C GLY A 43 -11.15 -4.22 3.46
N TRP A 44 -10.32 -3.20 3.25
CA TRP A 44 -9.10 -2.97 4.04
C TRP A 44 -9.45 -2.45 5.43
N PHE A 45 -8.93 -3.11 6.46
CA PHE A 45 -9.11 -2.71 7.85
C PHE A 45 -7.77 -2.69 8.59
N GLU A 46 -7.64 -1.76 9.53
CA GLU A 46 -6.45 -1.64 10.37
C GLU A 46 -6.35 -2.82 11.32
N GLN A 47 -5.24 -3.55 11.26
CA GLN A 47 -4.89 -4.59 12.23
C GLN A 47 -4.07 -4.02 13.39
N SER A 48 -3.16 -3.10 13.08
CA SER A 48 -2.33 -2.42 14.09
C SER A 48 -1.77 -1.12 13.54
N SER A 49 -1.40 -0.22 14.44
CA SER A 49 -0.71 1.02 14.07
C SER A 49 0.34 1.43 15.08
N VAL A 50 1.29 2.22 14.58
CA VAL A 50 2.32 2.90 15.37
C VAL A 50 2.32 4.36 14.97
N GLU A 51 2.01 5.23 15.92
CA GLU A 51 2.10 6.69 15.75
C GLU A 51 3.49 7.16 16.18
N MET A 52 4.08 8.07 15.40
CA MET A 52 5.42 8.59 15.61
C MET A 52 5.43 10.11 15.54
N SER A 53 6.17 10.72 16.47
CA SER A 53 6.52 12.13 16.42
C SER A 53 7.53 12.42 15.29
N PRO A 54 7.71 13.69 14.88
CA PRO A 54 8.72 14.06 13.90
C PRO A 54 10.15 13.58 14.25
N ASP A 55 10.53 13.64 15.53
CA ASP A 55 11.86 13.20 15.99
C ASP A 55 12.03 11.67 15.83
N GLN A 56 11.00 10.90 16.17
CA GLN A 56 11.00 9.44 15.99
C GLN A 56 11.06 9.06 14.51
N VAL A 57 10.41 9.83 13.63
CA VAL A 57 10.53 9.64 12.17
C VAL A 57 11.96 9.90 11.70
N GLY A 58 12.64 10.92 12.25
CA GLY A 58 14.04 11.19 11.97
C GLY A 58 14.95 10.02 12.36
N GLN A 59 14.76 9.48 13.57
CA GLN A 59 15.49 8.30 14.05
C GLN A 59 15.21 7.06 13.20
N LEU A 60 13.95 6.83 12.81
CA LEU A 60 13.56 5.73 11.93
C LEU A 60 14.27 5.83 10.58
N LYS A 61 14.30 7.02 9.96
CA LYS A 61 15.00 7.23 8.67
C LYS A 61 16.48 6.88 8.77
N GLN A 62 17.14 7.28 9.85
CA GLN A 62 18.55 6.94 10.10
C GLN A 62 18.74 5.43 10.28
N ALA A 63 17.88 4.78 11.07
CA ALA A 63 17.94 3.34 11.29
C ALA A 63 17.71 2.55 9.99
N LEU A 64 16.72 2.92 9.19
CA LEU A 64 16.42 2.28 7.91
C LEU A 64 17.59 2.38 6.91
N GLY A 65 18.39 3.45 6.96
CA GLY A 65 19.60 3.60 6.15
C GLY A 65 20.68 2.55 6.42
N THR A 66 20.57 1.81 7.54
CA THR A 66 21.50 0.72 7.90
C THR A 66 20.94 -0.67 7.60
N VAL A 67 19.66 -0.77 7.23
CA VAL A 67 19.01 -2.05 6.92
C VAL A 67 19.51 -2.53 5.55
N PRO A 68 20.11 -3.73 5.46
CA PRO A 68 20.55 -4.28 4.18
C PRO A 68 19.34 -4.48 3.26
N MET A 69 19.35 -3.83 2.11
CA MET A 69 18.32 -4.01 1.09
C MET A 69 18.48 -5.41 0.47
N SER A 70 17.60 -6.33 0.87
CA SER A 70 17.45 -7.61 0.16
C SER A 70 17.08 -7.31 -1.29
N LYS A 71 17.83 -7.87 -2.25
CA LYS A 71 17.44 -7.82 -3.66
C LYS A 71 16.03 -8.41 -3.77
N VAL A 72 15.03 -7.56 -4.02
CA VAL A 72 13.65 -7.97 -4.25
C VAL A 72 13.71 -9.00 -5.38
N LYS A 73 13.44 -10.27 -5.04
CA LYS A 73 13.38 -11.34 -6.03
C LYS A 73 12.14 -11.02 -6.85
N PRO A 74 12.24 -10.77 -8.17
CA PRO A 74 11.06 -10.48 -8.96
C PRO A 74 10.05 -11.62 -8.76
N PRO A 75 8.74 -11.31 -8.70
CA PRO A 75 7.73 -12.33 -8.55
C PRO A 75 7.96 -13.37 -9.64
N ARG A 76 8.08 -14.64 -9.23
CA ARG A 76 8.17 -15.75 -10.18
C ARG A 76 6.81 -15.80 -10.88
N THR A 77 6.71 -15.15 -12.03
CA THR A 77 5.57 -15.31 -12.92
C THR A 77 5.47 -16.80 -13.27
N SER A 78 4.53 -17.49 -12.64
CA SER A 78 4.05 -18.79 -13.08
C SER A 78 3.23 -18.60 -14.35
N PHE A 79 3.89 -18.18 -15.44
CA PHE A 79 3.36 -18.35 -16.79
C PHE A 79 3.33 -19.85 -17.10
N GLY A 80 2.23 -20.50 -16.73
CA GLY A 80 2.10 -21.94 -16.92
C GLY A 80 1.00 -22.62 -16.14
N ARG A 81 -0.16 -21.99 -15.91
CA ARG A 81 -1.41 -22.74 -15.77
C ARG A 81 -2.46 -22.16 -16.68
N ARG A 82 -2.70 -22.90 -17.75
CA ARG A 82 -3.88 -22.88 -18.60
C ARG A 82 -5.12 -22.99 -17.71
N TYR A 83 -5.72 -21.85 -17.36
CA TYR A 83 -7.13 -21.81 -16.98
C TYR A 83 -7.90 -21.64 -18.27
N GLU A 84 -8.53 -22.71 -18.74
CA GLU A 84 -9.64 -22.62 -19.68
C GLU A 84 -10.75 -21.83 -18.99
N SER A 85 -10.77 -20.52 -19.18
CA SER A 85 -11.90 -19.67 -18.76
C SER A 85 -12.93 -19.66 -19.87
N GLY A 86 -14.11 -20.18 -19.53
CA GLY A 86 -15.34 -19.82 -20.18
C GLY A 86 -15.47 -18.29 -20.23
N SER A 87 -15.78 -17.83 -21.43
CA SER A 87 -16.14 -16.49 -21.85
C SER A 87 -16.79 -15.60 -20.78
N TYR A 88 -16.07 -14.56 -20.34
CA TYR A 88 -16.63 -13.23 -20.12
C TYR A 88 -15.55 -12.18 -20.43
N ALA A 89 -15.34 -11.92 -21.72
CA ALA A 89 -14.57 -10.76 -22.17
C ALA A 89 -15.49 -9.53 -22.16
N MET A 90 -15.43 -8.74 -21.09
CA MET A 90 -15.93 -7.36 -21.13
C MET A 90 -14.87 -6.50 -21.80
N SER A 91 -15.11 -6.14 -23.07
CA SER A 91 -14.33 -5.17 -23.82
C SER A 91 -14.61 -3.75 -23.30
N ILE A 92 -13.61 -3.09 -22.73
CA ILE A 92 -13.67 -1.63 -22.51
C ILE A 92 -13.14 -0.96 -23.79
N SER A 93 -14.07 -0.48 -24.62
CA SER A 93 -13.77 0.43 -25.72
C SER A 93 -13.48 1.83 -25.16
N LEU A 94 -12.24 2.29 -25.27
CA LEU A 94 -11.86 3.65 -24.96
C LEU A 94 -12.13 4.53 -26.20
N ALA A 95 -13.25 5.25 -26.19
CA ALA A 95 -13.51 6.32 -27.14
C ALA A 95 -12.79 7.59 -26.68
N THR A 96 -11.64 7.89 -27.26
CA THR A 96 -11.03 9.22 -27.18
C THR A 96 -11.58 10.05 -28.34
N GLN A 97 -12.55 10.92 -28.04
CA GLN A 97 -12.99 11.97 -28.95
C GLN A 97 -12.34 13.27 -28.45
N ASN A 98 -11.37 13.79 -29.20
CA ASN A 98 -10.82 15.12 -28.98
C ASN A 98 -11.08 15.97 -30.22
N ALA A 99 -11.64 17.13 -29.95
CA ALA A 99 -12.11 18.13 -30.90
C ALA A 99 -10.97 18.77 -31.70
N GLY A 100 -11.31 19.15 -32.94
CA GLY A 100 -10.58 20.07 -33.80
C GLY A 100 -11.56 20.65 -34.80
#